data_AF-A0A2V6W2R8-F1
#
_entry.id   AF-A0A2V6W2R8-F1
#
_cell.length_a   1.000
_cell.length_b   1.000
_cell.length_c   1.000
_cell.angle_alpha   90.00
_cell.angle_beta   90.00
_cell.angle_gamma   90.00
#
_symmetry.space_group_name_H-M   'P 1'
#
loop_
_entity.id
_entity.type
_entity.pdbx_description
1 polymer ?
#
loop_
_entity_poly.entity_id
_entity_poly.type
_entity_poly.pdbx_seq_one_letter_code
_entity_poly.pdbx_strand_id
1 'polypeptide(L)'
;MGTDGELRLHMSEVRKWLTGEYGPLPSGVTLLIKPSDFDHAVLRELSESDLIIRARALLRDAQRVVDQLALGQPNETRFINNLTFHASALADALRGLQKGG
;
A
#
# COMPACT_ATOMS: atom_id res chain seq x y z
N MET A 1 12.73 -5.36 -14.21
CA MET A 1 11.26 -5.47 -14.14
C MET A 1 10.68 -4.22 -14.79
N GLY A 2 9.54 -4.31 -15.47
CA GLY A 2 8.83 -3.10 -15.92
C GLY A 2 8.24 -2.34 -14.72
N THR A 3 7.95 -1.05 -14.89
CA THR A 3 7.35 -0.16 -13.88
C THR A 3 6.07 -0.72 -13.27
N ASP A 4 5.27 -1.46 -14.05
CA ASP A 4 4.05 -2.13 -13.59
C ASP A 4 4.32 -3.27 -12.60
N GLY A 5 5.46 -3.96 -12.77
CA GLY A 5 5.89 -5.05 -11.89
C GLY A 5 6.27 -4.52 -10.51
N GLU A 6 6.98 -3.39 -10.47
CA GLU A 6 7.33 -2.69 -9.23
C GLU A 6 6.09 -2.14 -8.54
N LEU A 7 5.14 -1.58 -9.31
CA LEU A 7 3.87 -1.09 -8.78
C LEU A 7 3.09 -2.23 -8.10
N ARG A 8 2.89 -3.36 -8.79
CA ARG A 8 2.20 -4.54 -8.23
C ARG A 8 2.91 -5.11 -7.01
N LEU A 9 4.24 -5.13 -7.01
CA LEU A 9 5.04 -5.58 -5.86
C LEU A 9 4.76 -4.70 -4.63
N HIS A 10 4.87 -3.38 -4.77
CA HIS A 10 4.65 -2.47 -3.64
C HIS A 10 3.19 -2.45 -3.18
N MET A 11 2.23 -2.58 -4.10
CA MET A 11 0.82 -2.77 -3.73
C MET A 11 0.62 -4.03 -2.89
N SER A 12 1.25 -5.15 -3.29
CA SER A 12 1.18 -6.38 -2.52
C SER A 12 1.78 -6.21 -1.13
N GLU A 13 2.95 -5.57 -1.00
CA GLU A 13 3.59 -5.40 0.31
C GLU A 13 2.78 -4.50 1.25
N VAL A 14 2.24 -3.38 0.75
CA VAL A 14 1.34 -2.53 1.53
C VAL A 14 0.10 -3.31 1.98
N ARG A 15 -0.51 -4.10 1.08
CA ARG A 15 -1.66 -4.94 1.42
C ARG A 15 -1.33 -5.93 2.54
N LYS A 16 -0.18 -6.61 2.50
CA LYS A 16 0.22 -7.58 3.52
C LYS A 16 0.31 -6.96 4.91
N TRP A 17 0.90 -5.76 5.01
CA TRP A 17 0.92 -4.99 6.27
C TRP A 17 -0.48 -4.62 6.73
N LEU A 18 -1.36 -4.24 5.81
CA LEU A 18 -2.75 -3.88 6.11
C LEU A 18 -3.68 -5.07 6.36
N THR A 19 -3.30 -6.32 6.05
CA THR A 19 -4.09 -7.53 6.36
C THR A 19 -3.58 -8.29 7.56
N GLY A 20 -2.47 -7.84 8.14
CA GLY A 20 -1.82 -8.49 9.25
C GLY A 20 -1.04 -9.77 8.90
N GLU A 21 -0.58 -9.91 7.65
CA GLU A 21 0.32 -11.02 7.27
C GLU A 21 1.68 -10.93 8.00
N TYR A 22 2.08 -9.73 8.42
CA TYR A 22 3.30 -9.48 9.18
C TYR A 22 3.10 -9.38 10.70
N GLY A 23 1.90 -9.73 11.18
CA GLY A 23 1.45 -9.58 12.56
C GLY A 23 0.09 -8.88 12.63
N PRO A 24 -0.64 -8.97 13.76
CA PRO A 24 -1.96 -8.36 13.88
C PRO A 24 -1.89 -6.84 13.62
N LEU A 25 -2.94 -6.30 13.01
CA LEU A 25 -3.10 -4.85 12.91
C LEU A 25 -3.18 -4.25 14.33
N PRO A 26 -2.49 -3.14 14.61
CA PRO A 26 -2.64 -2.47 15.89
C PRO A 26 -4.11 -2.07 16.12
N SER A 27 -4.50 -2.06 17.39
CA SER A 27 -5.88 -1.77 17.77
C SER A 27 -6.35 -0.40 17.27
N GLY A 28 -7.61 -0.24 16.92
CA GLY A 28 -8.14 1.05 16.45
C GLY A 28 -7.77 1.44 15.01
N VAL A 29 -6.95 0.64 14.31
CA VAL A 29 -6.78 0.81 12.85
C VAL A 29 -8.04 0.33 12.15
N THR A 30 -8.67 1.23 11.41
CA THR A 30 -9.76 0.92 10.46
C THR A 30 -9.20 1.06 9.06
N LEU A 31 -9.55 0.18 8.12
CA LEU A 31 -9.18 0.31 6.70
C LEU A 31 -10.35 0.92 5.91
N LEU A 32 -10.05 1.81 4.96
CA LEU A 32 -11.07 2.37 4.05
C LEU A 32 -11.18 1.58 2.75
N ILE A 33 -10.20 0.72 2.50
CA ILE A 33 -10.20 -0.19 1.36
C ILE A 33 -10.53 -1.62 1.81
N LYS A 34 -11.02 -2.43 0.87
CA LYS A 34 -11.12 -3.87 1.06
C LYS A 34 -9.80 -4.53 0.64
N PRO A 35 -9.03 -5.15 1.54
CA PRO A 35 -7.70 -5.63 1.18
C PRO A 35 -7.66 -6.73 0.11
N SER A 36 -8.72 -7.54 -0.01
CA SER A 36 -8.83 -8.57 -1.07
C SER A 36 -8.79 -7.98 -2.48
N ASP A 37 -9.14 -6.70 -2.64
CA ASP A 37 -9.11 -6.02 -3.93
C ASP A 37 -7.66 -5.75 -4.40
N PHE A 38 -6.67 -6.04 -3.56
CA PHE A 38 -5.25 -5.85 -3.80
C PHE A 38 -4.47 -7.17 -3.71
N ASP A 39 -5.17 -8.31 -3.75
CA ASP A 39 -4.52 -9.61 -3.89
C ASP A 39 -3.76 -9.70 -5.21
N HIS A 40 -2.60 -10.37 -5.19
CA HIS A 40 -1.74 -10.45 -6.35
C HIS A 40 -2.44 -11.01 -7.59
N ALA A 41 -3.32 -12.00 -7.41
CA ALA A 41 -4.14 -12.55 -8.50
C ALA A 41 -5.05 -11.48 -9.12
N VAL A 42 -5.75 -10.70 -8.29
CA VAL A 42 -6.63 -9.60 -8.73
C VAL A 42 -5.82 -8.53 -9.46
N LEU A 43 -4.68 -8.11 -8.91
CA LEU A 43 -3.84 -7.06 -9.51
C LEU A 43 -3.24 -7.44 -10.87
N ARG A 44 -3.03 -8.74 -11.14
CA ARG A 44 -2.50 -9.22 -12.41
C ARG A 44 -3.50 -9.11 -13.56
N GLU A 45 -4.79 -9.13 -13.25
CA GLU A 45 -5.87 -9.06 -14.24
C GLU A 45 -6.28 -7.63 -14.60
N LEU A 46 -5.82 -6.64 -13.83
CA LEU A 46 -6.16 -5.24 -14.07
C LEU A 46 -5.46 -4.67 -15.30
N SER A 47 -6.21 -3.82 -16.01
CA SER A 47 -5.65 -2.86 -16.95
C SER A 47 -4.67 -1.92 -16.24
N GLU A 48 -3.75 -1.30 -16.98
CA GLU A 48 -2.80 -0.34 -16.41
C GLU A 48 -3.52 0.84 -15.73
N SER A 49 -4.58 1.38 -16.36
CA SER A 49 -5.36 2.48 -15.79
C SER A 49 -6.04 2.09 -14.48
N ASP A 50 -6.64 0.89 -14.40
CA ASP A 50 -7.27 0.41 -13.18
C ASP A 50 -6.25 0.13 -12.08
N LEU A 51 -5.08 -0.41 -12.46
CA LEU A 51 -3.97 -0.65 -11.54
C LEU A 51 -3.49 0.66 -10.91
N ILE A 52 -3.34 1.74 -11.70
CA ILE A 52 -2.96 3.07 -11.20
C ILE A 52 -4.03 3.63 -10.25
N ILE A 53 -5.32 3.50 -10.59
CA ILE A 53 -6.42 3.97 -9.74
C ILE A 53 -6.39 3.24 -8.39
N ARG A 54 -6.22 1.90 -8.41
CA ARG A 54 -6.12 1.11 -7.18
C ARG A 54 -4.88 1.44 -6.38
N ALA A 55 -3.71 1.54 -7.01
CA ALA A 55 -2.47 1.94 -6.35
C ALA A 55 -2.61 3.26 -5.60
N ARG A 56 -3.28 4.25 -6.20
CA ARG A 56 -3.56 5.55 -5.55
C ARG A 56 -4.50 5.40 -4.35
N ALA A 57 -5.53 4.57 -4.44
CA ALA A 57 -6.45 4.33 -3.33
C ALA A 57 -5.73 3.64 -2.15
N LEU A 58 -4.95 2.61 -2.44
CA LEU A 58 -4.13 1.90 -1.46
C LEU A 58 -3.10 2.82 -0.77
N LEU A 59 -2.41 3.65 -1.56
CA LEU A 59 -1.44 4.61 -1.04
C LEU A 59 -2.07 5.59 -0.05
N ARG A 60 -3.24 6.16 -0.39
CA ARG A 60 -3.96 7.09 0.50
C ARG A 60 -4.36 6.40 1.80
N ASP A 61 -4.83 5.16 1.73
CA ASP A 61 -5.25 4.44 2.93
C ASP A 61 -4.05 4.08 3.81
N ALA A 62 -2.93 3.66 3.21
CA ALA A 62 -1.69 3.38 3.93
C ALA A 62 -1.15 4.62 4.66
N GLN A 63 -1.12 5.78 3.99
CA GLN A 63 -0.71 7.05 4.60
C GLN A 63 -1.60 7.42 5.78
N ARG A 64 -2.93 7.30 5.61
CA ARG A 64 -3.88 7.55 6.70
C ARG A 64 -3.65 6.62 7.89
N VAL A 65 -3.37 5.33 7.65
CA VAL A 65 -3.05 4.37 8.73
C VAL A 65 -1.75 4.75 9.44
N VAL A 66 -0.72 5.16 8.70
CA VAL A 66 0.54 5.67 9.29
C VAL A 66 0.26 6.87 10.18
N ASP A 67 -0.52 7.85 9.71
CA ASP A 67 -0.85 9.06 10.48
C ASP A 67 -1.64 8.72 11.76
N GLN A 68 -2.61 7.79 11.66
CA GLN A 68 -3.38 7.32 12.81
C GLN A 68 -2.50 6.65 13.86
N LEU A 69 -1.57 5.79 13.42
CA LEU A 69 -0.66 5.08 14.32
C LEU A 69 0.37 6.01 14.95
N ALA A 70 0.94 6.93 14.17
CA ALA A 70 1.89 7.92 14.68
C ALA A 70 1.30 8.80 15.80
N LEU A 71 0.00 9.11 15.72
CA LEU A 71 -0.70 9.91 16.74
C LEU A 71 -1.23 9.07 17.91
N GLY A 72 -1.80 7.89 17.65
CA GLY A 72 -2.49 7.10 18.66
C GLY A 72 -1.63 6.04 19.36
N GLN A 73 -0.66 5.45 18.64
CA GLN A 73 0.18 4.34 19.08
C GLN A 73 1.62 4.50 18.54
N PRO A 74 2.36 5.57 18.91
CA PRO A 74 3.69 5.87 18.35
C PRO A 74 4.75 4.78 18.62
N ASN A 75 4.47 3.91 19.60
CA ASN A 75 5.26 2.73 19.94
C ASN A 75 5.16 1.59 18.91
N GLU A 76 4.21 1.63 17.97
CA GLU A 76 4.10 0.70 16.82
C GLU A 76 5.15 0.99 15.73
N THR A 77 6.37 1.33 16.15
CA THR A 77 7.48 1.80 15.31
C THR A 77 7.80 0.86 14.16
N ARG A 78 7.77 -0.47 14.39
CA ARG A 78 7.99 -1.46 13.33
C ARG A 78 6.93 -1.33 12.24
N PHE A 79 5.65 -1.26 12.62
CA PHE A 79 4.55 -1.17 11.66
C PHE A 79 4.61 0.17 10.91
N ILE A 80 4.76 1.27 11.64
CA ILE A 80 4.87 2.64 11.09
C ILE A 80 6.01 2.71 10.06
N ASN A 81 7.22 2.25 10.42
CA ASN A 81 8.40 2.35 9.55
C ASN A 81 8.25 1.52 8.28
N ASN A 82 7.79 0.27 8.39
CA ASN A 82 7.65 -0.59 7.21
C ASN A 82 6.52 -0.15 6.30
N LEU A 83 5.36 0.22 6.85
CA LEU A 83 4.25 0.72 6.05
C LEU A 83 4.63 2.03 5.35
N THR A 84 5.35 2.93 6.03
CA THR A 84 5.88 4.17 5.43
C THR A 84 6.86 3.88 4.31
N PHE A 85 7.78 2.93 4.50
CA PHE A 85 8.75 2.53 3.47
C PHE A 85 8.05 2.03 2.20
N HIS A 86 7.12 1.07 2.33
CA HIS A 86 6.41 0.52 1.19
C HIS A 86 5.44 1.52 0.53
N ALA A 87 4.78 2.37 1.32
CA ALA A 87 3.95 3.46 0.80
C ALA A 87 4.78 4.48 0.01
N SER A 88 5.99 4.81 0.47
CA SER A 88 6.90 5.71 -0.24
C SER A 88 7.36 5.11 -1.57
N ALA A 89 7.76 3.84 -1.56
CA ALA A 89 8.14 3.12 -2.78
C ALA A 89 6.97 3.00 -3.78
N LEU A 90 5.74 2.78 -3.29
CA LEU A 90 4.53 2.81 -4.11
C LEU A 90 4.30 4.19 -4.75
N ALA A 91 4.53 5.27 -4.00
CA ALA A 91 4.44 6.64 -4.51
C ALA A 91 5.54 6.97 -5.54
N ASP A 92 6.75 6.43 -5.38
CA ASP A 92 7.83 6.54 -6.36
C ASP A 92 7.49 5.80 -7.65
N ALA A 93 7.00 4.55 -7.57
CA ALA A 93 6.56 3.78 -8.73
C ALA A 93 5.44 4.48 -9.51
N LEU A 94 4.43 5.03 -8.80
CA LEU A 94 3.36 5.83 -9.40
C LEU A 94 3.88 7.06 -10.15
N ARG A 95 4.90 7.75 -9.59
CA ARG A 95 5.53 8.91 -10.24
C ARG A 95 6.38 8.50 -11.45
N GLY A 96 7.01 7.34 -11.41
CA GLY A 96 7.76 6.77 -12.54
C GLY A 96 6.87 6.57 -13.76
N LEU A 97 5.67 6.03 -13.56
CA LEU A 97 4.68 5.83 -14.63
C LEU A 97 4.20 7.15 -15.26
N GLN A 98 4.08 8.22 -14.47
CA GLN A 98 3.67 9.54 -14.99
C GLN A 98 4.76 10.24 -15.82
N LYS A 99 6.03 9.86 -15.64
CA LYS A 99 7.17 10.47 -16.36
C LYS A 99 7.58 9.69 -17.61
N GLY A 100 7.17 8.42 -17.71
CA GLY A 100 7.47 7.53 -18.83
C GLY A 100 6.38 7.44 -19.90
N GLY A 101 5.25 8.13 -19.71
CA GLY A 101 4.16 8.24 -20.67
C GLY A 101 4.21 9.50 -21.52
#